data_AF-A0A7Y5I1P3-F1
#
_entry.id   AF-A0A7Y5I1P3-F1
#
_cell.length_a   1.000
_cell.length_b   1.000
_cell.length_c   1.000
_cell.angle_alpha   90.00
_cell.angle_beta   90.00
_cell.angle_gamma   90.00
#
_symmetry.space_group_name_H-M   'P 1'
#
loop_
_entity.id
_entity.type
_entity.pdbx_description
1 polymer ?
#
loop_
_entity_poly.entity_id
_entity_poly.type
_entity_poly.pdbx_seq_one_letter_code
_entity_poly.pdbx_strand_id
1 'polypeptide(L)'
;MYQYTDFDHQFIQLRAQQFRDQLERWQAGKLGEDEFKPLRLQNGWYVQRYAPMLRVAVPYGELSSQQLRVLARVAREYDQPDAALLAEAQATQEKLGDIPLHDGRRIGTKLKYGYGHFTTRTNVQFNWIPLSKAADVMDLLATVNLHGIQTSGNCIRNINSDALAGIAEDEIADPRPFCEILRQWSTLHPEFAFLPRKFKISINGAREDRAALGWYDVGLQLVKNDAGELGFKVRVGGGMGRTPTISPVLREFLPWNQLMNYLEAVIRVYNRYGRRDNSWKARIKILVKAEGQAYIDQVDEEFRQIVEVEGGPHTITQAELDRVAASFQEPQLDLRPSDAEAETLALLRTASDEDSEFGRWMHRNVLPHRQPQLRAVVLSFKRLGYAPGDATADQMDAAAELADRFSAGELRVTHEQNL
;
A
#
# COMPACT_ATOMS: atom_id res chain seq x y z
N MET A 1 15.26 -3.74 3.92
CA MET A 1 14.45 -2.70 4.59
C MET A 1 14.94 -1.28 4.35
N TYR A 2 14.00 -0.35 4.11
CA TYR A 2 14.25 1.09 4.10
C TYR A 2 14.81 1.62 5.43
N GLN A 3 15.90 2.37 5.35
CA GLN A 3 16.51 3.08 6.47
C GLN A 3 16.02 4.53 6.48
N TYR A 4 15.23 4.87 7.50
CA TYR A 4 14.71 6.21 7.69
C TYR A 4 15.84 7.18 8.05
N THR A 5 15.80 8.37 7.44
CA THR A 5 16.76 9.44 7.69
C THR A 5 16.26 10.38 8.78
N ASP A 6 17.15 11.22 9.32
CA ASP A 6 16.77 12.30 10.25
C ASP A 6 15.68 13.21 9.67
N PHE A 7 15.73 13.45 8.35
CA PHE A 7 14.70 14.21 7.66
C PHE A 7 13.34 13.50 7.73
N ASP A 8 13.28 12.19 7.49
CA ASP A 8 12.02 11.43 7.55
C ASP A 8 11.42 11.46 8.95
N HIS A 9 12.24 11.25 9.97
CA HIS A 9 11.84 11.32 11.37
C HIS A 9 11.23 12.69 11.71
N GLN A 10 11.94 13.77 11.38
CA GLN A 10 11.49 15.14 11.65
C GLN A 10 10.23 15.48 10.85
N PHE A 11 10.19 15.09 9.57
CA PHE A 11 9.03 15.33 8.71
C PHE A 11 7.77 14.71 9.31
N ILE A 12 7.79 13.42 9.65
CA ILE A 12 6.61 12.74 10.20
C ILE A 12 6.19 13.30 11.56
N GLN A 13 7.14 13.64 12.44
CA GLN A 13 6.83 14.29 13.72
C GLN A 13 6.14 15.65 13.54
N LEU A 14 6.66 16.50 12.64
CA LEU A 14 6.04 17.79 12.32
C LEU A 14 4.64 17.63 11.72
N ARG A 15 4.43 16.59 10.90
CA ARG A 15 3.10 16.26 10.36
C ARG A 15 2.11 15.85 11.45
N ALA A 16 2.54 15.03 12.41
CA ALA A 16 1.71 14.63 13.55
C ALA A 16 1.34 15.83 14.43
N GLN A 17 2.32 16.69 14.75
CA GLN A 17 2.11 17.93 15.50
C GLN A 17 1.15 18.89 14.78
N GLN A 18 1.30 19.06 13.46
CA GLN A 18 0.37 19.88 12.69
C GLN A 18 -1.06 19.33 12.77
N PHE A 19 -1.24 18.01 12.67
CA PHE A 19 -2.56 17.41 12.75
C PHE A 19 -3.17 17.54 14.16
N ARG A 20 -2.35 17.45 15.22
CA ARG A 20 -2.78 17.71 16.61
C ARG A 20 -3.35 19.12 16.76
N ASP A 21 -2.63 20.15 16.30
CA ASP A 21 -3.13 21.53 16.31
C ASP A 21 -4.46 21.68 15.53
N GLN A 22 -4.57 21.04 14.36
CA GLN A 22 -5.81 21.06 13.57
C GLN A 22 -6.99 20.43 14.32
N LEU A 23 -6.77 19.28 14.97
CA LEU A 23 -7.78 18.59 15.77
C LEU A 23 -8.19 19.44 16.98
N GLU A 24 -7.24 20.03 17.70
CA GLU A 24 -7.50 20.88 18.87
C GLU A 24 -8.31 22.12 18.49
N ARG A 25 -7.98 22.77 17.37
CA ARG A 25 -8.78 23.90 16.85
C ARG A 25 -10.20 23.49 16.48
N TRP A 26 -10.39 22.32 15.87
CA TRP A 26 -11.72 21.78 15.57
C TRP A 26 -12.51 21.48 16.86
N GLN A 27 -11.89 20.82 17.84
CA GLN A 27 -12.52 20.54 19.14
C GLN A 27 -12.89 21.82 19.90
N ALA A 28 -12.09 22.88 19.76
CA ALA A 28 -12.36 24.19 20.34
C ALA A 28 -13.36 25.04 19.53
N GLY A 29 -13.90 24.52 18.43
CA GLY A 29 -14.83 25.25 17.55
C GLY A 29 -14.19 26.39 16.73
N LYS A 30 -12.85 26.48 16.69
CA LYS A 30 -12.08 27.47 15.92
C LYS A 30 -11.87 27.04 14.46
N LEU A 31 -12.17 25.79 14.13
CA LEU A 31 -12.12 25.21 12.80
C LEU A 31 -13.43 24.47 12.54
N GLY A 32 -14.15 24.80 11.47
CA GLY A 32 -15.43 24.15 11.16
C GLY A 32 -15.25 22.70 10.67
N GLU A 33 -16.32 21.89 10.71
CA GLU A 33 -16.26 20.50 10.20
C GLU A 33 -15.92 20.44 8.71
N ASP A 34 -16.45 21.37 7.90
CA ASP A 34 -16.17 21.41 6.46
C ASP A 34 -14.71 21.72 6.15
N GLU A 35 -14.05 22.51 7.00
CA GLU A 35 -12.62 22.84 6.90
C GLU A 35 -11.75 21.71 7.46
N PHE A 36 -12.18 21.07 8.55
CA PHE A 36 -11.44 19.97 9.17
C PHE A 36 -11.50 18.68 8.34
N LYS A 37 -12.62 18.40 7.70
CA LYS A 37 -12.86 17.21 6.88
C LYS A 37 -11.74 16.93 5.86
N PRO A 38 -11.33 17.86 4.97
CA PRO A 38 -10.23 17.60 4.05
C PRO A 38 -8.90 17.33 4.78
N LEU A 39 -8.62 18.01 5.90
CA LEU A 39 -7.39 17.85 6.68
C LEU A 39 -7.30 16.45 7.32
N ARG A 40 -8.38 15.98 7.95
CA ARG A 40 -8.42 14.62 8.53
C ARG A 40 -8.39 13.55 7.46
N LEU A 41 -9.04 13.76 6.31
CA LEU A 41 -8.98 12.83 5.18
C LEU A 41 -7.57 12.72 4.59
N GLN A 42 -6.82 13.82 4.51
CA GLN A 42 -5.42 13.79 4.08
C GLN A 42 -4.52 13.05 5.08
N ASN A 43 -4.90 12.97 6.35
CA ASN A 43 -4.20 12.20 7.39
C ASN A 43 -4.81 10.80 7.62
N GLY A 44 -5.65 10.31 6.71
CA GLY A 44 -6.15 8.94 6.74
C GLY A 44 -7.37 8.69 7.62
N TRP A 45 -7.95 9.75 8.18
CA TRP A 45 -9.11 9.68 9.08
C TRP A 45 -10.43 9.89 8.33
N TYR A 46 -11.19 8.81 8.16
CA TYR A 46 -12.48 8.81 7.49
C TYR A 46 -13.58 8.33 8.44
N VAL A 47 -14.60 9.16 8.68
CA VAL A 47 -15.79 8.73 9.43
C VAL A 47 -16.64 7.82 8.54
N GLN A 48 -16.73 6.54 8.91
CA GLN A 48 -17.58 5.55 8.24
C GLN A 48 -19.03 5.66 8.75
N ARG A 49 -19.81 4.58 8.59
CA ARG A 49 -21.22 4.54 8.97
C ARG A 49 -21.43 4.73 10.48
N TYR A 50 -20.58 4.13 11.30
CA TYR A 50 -20.74 4.12 12.77
C TYR A 50 -19.60 4.85 13.48
N ALA A 51 -18.36 4.64 13.02
CA ALA A 51 -17.17 5.13 13.71
C ALA A 51 -16.09 5.62 12.72
N PRO A 52 -15.10 6.38 13.22
CA PRO A 52 -13.94 6.78 12.42
C PRO A 52 -13.01 5.60 12.13
N MET A 53 -12.60 5.51 10.87
CA MET A 53 -11.55 4.62 10.41
C MET A 53 -10.27 5.40 10.17
N LEU A 54 -9.17 4.83 10.65
CA LEU A 54 -7.81 5.23 10.34
C LEU A 54 -7.24 4.30 9.27
N ARG A 55 -6.64 4.88 8.22
CA ARG A 55 -5.75 4.16 7.30
C ARG A 55 -4.32 4.63 7.46
N VAL A 56 -3.45 3.70 7.86
CA VAL A 56 -2.00 3.90 7.95
C VAL A 56 -1.35 3.55 6.60
N ALA A 57 -0.45 4.40 6.14
CA ALA A 57 0.36 4.18 4.96
C ALA A 57 1.48 3.19 5.28
N VAL A 58 1.65 2.22 4.39
CA VAL A 58 2.79 1.29 4.40
C VAL A 58 3.42 1.35 3.00
N PRO A 59 4.34 2.30 2.77
CA PRO A 59 5.02 2.46 1.48
C PRO A 59 5.56 1.13 0.99
N TYR A 60 5.35 0.82 -0.30
CA TYR A 60 5.79 -0.43 -0.97
C TYR A 60 5.44 -1.74 -0.23
N GLY A 61 4.58 -1.69 0.79
CA GLY A 61 4.17 -2.83 1.60
C GLY A 61 5.18 -3.31 2.66
N GLU A 62 6.32 -2.66 2.84
CA GLU A 62 7.36 -3.10 3.79
C GLU A 62 7.09 -2.57 5.21
N LEU A 63 7.27 -3.44 6.21
CA LEU A 63 7.14 -3.14 7.64
C LEU A 63 8.33 -3.71 8.40
N SER A 64 8.72 -3.02 9.47
CA SER A 64 9.55 -3.61 10.53
C SER A 64 8.72 -4.26 11.62
N SER A 65 9.32 -5.18 12.37
CA SER A 65 8.74 -5.75 13.58
C SER A 65 8.39 -4.68 14.63
N GLN A 66 9.19 -3.61 14.74
CA GLN A 66 8.91 -2.47 15.62
C GLN A 66 7.65 -1.72 15.19
N GLN A 67 7.50 -1.45 13.89
CA GLN A 67 6.30 -0.85 13.32
C GLN A 67 5.08 -1.72 13.55
N LEU A 68 5.20 -3.03 13.36
CA LEU A 68 4.10 -3.97 13.56
C LEU A 68 3.63 -4.03 15.03
N ARG A 69 4.55 -3.96 16.00
CA ARG A 69 4.20 -3.84 17.42
C ARG A 69 3.46 -2.55 17.76
N VAL A 70 3.83 -1.44 17.14
CA VAL A 70 3.07 -0.18 17.30
C VAL A 70 1.67 -0.31 16.70
N LEU A 71 1.52 -0.96 15.55
CA LEU A 71 0.20 -1.26 14.97
C LEU A 71 -0.62 -2.19 15.88
N ALA A 72 0.01 -3.20 16.49
CA ALA A 72 -0.61 -4.06 17.50
C ALA A 72 -1.11 -3.25 18.71
N ARG A 73 -0.29 -2.30 19.18
CA ARG A 73 -0.66 -1.38 20.25
C ARG A 73 -1.86 -0.49 19.86
N VAL A 74 -1.90 0.03 18.63
CA VAL A 74 -3.05 0.80 18.13
C VAL A 74 -4.32 -0.05 18.14
N ALA A 75 -4.26 -1.30 17.67
CA ALA A 75 -5.39 -2.22 17.75
C ALA A 75 -5.86 -2.40 19.21
N ARG A 76 -4.92 -2.74 20.10
CA ARG A 76 -5.23 -3.07 21.49
C ARG A 76 -5.80 -1.89 22.28
N GLU A 77 -5.19 -0.71 22.16
CA GLU A 77 -5.47 0.43 23.03
C GLU A 77 -6.48 1.42 22.43
N TYR A 78 -6.56 1.54 21.10
CA TYR A 78 -7.31 2.62 20.45
C TYR A 78 -8.47 2.16 19.57
N ASP A 79 -8.40 0.98 18.94
CA ASP A 79 -9.50 0.40 18.16
C ASP A 79 -10.58 -0.19 19.09
N GLN A 80 -11.15 0.66 19.93
CA GLN A 80 -12.02 0.32 21.04
C GLN A 80 -13.28 1.21 20.97
N PRO A 81 -14.41 0.70 20.46
CA PRO A 81 -15.63 1.48 20.37
C PRO A 81 -16.27 1.68 21.74
N ASP A 82 -17.03 2.77 21.86
CA ASP A 82 -17.96 2.93 22.98
C ASP A 82 -19.00 1.79 22.99
N ALA A 83 -19.38 1.31 24.18
CA ALA A 83 -20.26 0.16 24.32
C ALA A 83 -21.67 0.43 23.76
N ALA A 84 -22.21 1.65 23.93
CA ALA A 84 -23.50 2.02 23.40
C ALA A 84 -23.44 2.14 21.87
N LEU A 85 -22.39 2.77 21.33
CA LEU A 85 -22.16 2.84 19.89
C LEU A 85 -22.06 1.44 19.26
N LEU A 86 -21.29 0.54 19.88
CA LEU A 86 -21.14 -0.83 19.40
C LEU A 86 -22.47 -1.59 19.44
N ALA A 87 -23.24 -1.44 20.51
CA ALA A 87 -24.56 -2.07 20.63
C ALA A 87 -25.53 -1.58 19.54
N GLU A 88 -25.56 -0.28 19.26
CA GLU A 88 -26.37 0.29 18.18
C GLU A 88 -25.93 -0.21 16.80
N ALA A 89 -24.62 -0.22 16.55
CA ALA A 89 -24.05 -0.71 15.30
C ALA A 89 -24.36 -2.20 15.09
N GLN A 90 -24.24 -3.01 16.15
CA GLN A 90 -24.53 -4.44 16.16
C GLN A 90 -26.03 -4.69 15.90
N ALA A 91 -26.93 -4.00 16.60
CA ALA A 91 -28.37 -4.10 16.40
C ALA A 91 -28.79 -3.69 14.97
N THR A 92 -28.08 -2.73 14.37
CA THR A 92 -28.30 -2.34 12.97
C THR A 92 -27.84 -3.42 12.00
N GLN A 93 -26.71 -4.06 12.29
CA GLN A 93 -26.16 -5.15 11.46
C GLN A 93 -27.05 -6.41 11.52
N GLU A 94 -27.60 -6.74 12.69
CA GLU A 94 -28.48 -7.89 12.90
C GLU A 94 -29.77 -7.83 12.06
N LYS A 95 -30.23 -6.62 11.69
CA LYS A 95 -31.38 -6.45 10.78
C LYS A 95 -31.15 -7.03 9.38
N LEU A 96 -29.90 -7.29 8.98
CA LEU A 96 -29.59 -7.95 7.71
C LEU A 96 -29.84 -9.46 7.74
N GLY A 97 -30.02 -10.04 8.94
CA GLY A 97 -30.22 -11.47 9.13
C GLY A 97 -28.93 -12.29 8.96
N ASP A 98 -29.03 -13.57 9.30
CA ASP A 98 -27.91 -14.50 9.20
C ASP A 98 -27.64 -14.95 7.77
N ILE A 99 -26.36 -15.11 7.45
CA ILE A 99 -25.90 -15.64 6.16
C ILE A 99 -26.05 -17.17 6.18
N PRO A 100 -26.87 -17.76 5.29
CA PRO A 100 -26.97 -19.21 5.16
C PRO A 100 -25.72 -19.77 4.47
N LEU A 101 -25.19 -20.87 4.99
CA LEU A 101 -24.11 -21.65 4.36
C LEU A 101 -24.68 -22.84 3.57
N HIS A 102 -23.87 -23.37 2.64
CA HIS A 102 -24.27 -24.49 1.79
C HIS A 102 -24.55 -25.79 2.57
N ASP A 103 -24.04 -25.91 3.80
CA ASP A 103 -24.16 -27.08 4.68
C ASP A 103 -25.28 -26.93 5.71
N GLY A 104 -26.16 -25.94 5.55
CA GLY A 104 -27.28 -25.67 6.44
C GLY A 104 -26.92 -24.89 7.70
N ARG A 105 -25.63 -24.62 7.97
CA ARG A 105 -25.23 -23.70 9.05
C ARG A 105 -25.62 -22.26 8.71
N ARG A 106 -25.69 -21.43 9.75
CA ARG A 106 -25.94 -19.98 9.63
C ARG A 106 -24.82 -19.22 10.33
N ILE A 107 -24.35 -18.14 9.69
CA ILE A 107 -23.35 -17.25 10.28
C ILE A 107 -24.00 -15.89 10.50
N GLY A 108 -24.18 -15.53 11.76
CA GLY A 108 -24.55 -14.17 12.16
C GLY A 108 -23.39 -13.21 11.99
N THR A 109 -23.67 -11.94 11.72
CA THR A 109 -22.62 -10.92 11.65
C THR A 109 -22.37 -10.35 13.04
N LYS A 110 -21.21 -10.65 13.62
CA LYS A 110 -20.74 -10.01 14.85
C LYS A 110 -19.66 -8.99 14.53
N LEU A 111 -19.90 -7.73 14.88
CA LEU A 111 -18.90 -6.67 14.76
C LEU A 111 -17.75 -6.95 15.72
N LYS A 112 -16.53 -6.84 15.21
CA LYS A 112 -15.28 -7.04 15.94
C LYS A 112 -14.58 -5.68 16.08
N TYR A 113 -13.68 -5.59 17.04
CA TYR A 113 -12.80 -4.45 17.28
C TYR A 113 -11.49 -4.99 17.88
N GLY A 114 -10.50 -4.14 18.08
CA GLY A 114 -9.21 -4.55 18.60
C GLY A 114 -8.33 -5.26 17.57
N TYR A 115 -8.47 -4.92 16.28
CA TYR A 115 -7.73 -5.54 15.18
C TYR A 115 -7.24 -4.53 14.15
N GLY A 116 -6.11 -4.84 13.52
CA GLY A 116 -5.64 -4.18 12.31
C GLY A 116 -6.08 -4.97 11.08
N HIS A 117 -6.47 -4.27 10.02
CA HIS A 117 -6.86 -4.89 8.75
C HIS A 117 -5.83 -4.60 7.66
N PHE A 118 -5.10 -5.63 7.22
CA PHE A 118 -4.22 -5.57 6.07
C PHE A 118 -5.04 -5.47 4.77
N THR A 119 -4.76 -4.43 4.00
CA THR A 119 -5.59 -4.04 2.86
C THR A 119 -5.04 -4.58 1.56
N THR A 120 -5.89 -4.67 0.53
CA THR A 120 -5.46 -5.01 -0.84
C THR A 120 -4.54 -3.98 -1.50
N ARG A 121 -4.21 -2.90 -0.79
CA ARG A 121 -3.22 -1.90 -1.19
C ARG A 121 -2.06 -1.82 -0.21
N THR A 122 -1.74 -2.94 0.44
CA THR A 122 -0.59 -3.11 1.32
C THR A 122 -0.55 -2.20 2.56
N ASN A 123 -1.60 -1.40 2.79
CA ASN A 123 -1.78 -0.57 3.99
C ASN A 123 -2.45 -1.33 5.15
N VAL A 124 -2.55 -0.67 6.31
CA VAL A 124 -3.30 -1.14 7.50
C VAL A 124 -4.48 -0.21 7.83
N GLN A 125 -5.61 -0.78 8.27
CA GLN A 125 -6.80 -0.04 8.72
C GLN A 125 -7.27 -0.42 10.12
N PHE A 126 -7.81 0.55 10.84
CA PHE A 126 -8.51 0.40 12.13
C PHE A 126 -9.87 1.10 12.03
N ASN A 127 -10.94 0.59 12.64
CA ASN A 127 -12.31 1.00 12.32
C ASN A 127 -13.07 1.68 13.46
N TRP A 128 -12.56 1.63 14.70
CA TRP A 128 -13.28 2.01 15.91
C TRP A 128 -12.58 3.09 16.73
N ILE A 129 -11.59 3.78 16.16
CA ILE A 129 -10.83 4.78 16.91
C ILE A 129 -11.62 6.10 16.98
N PRO A 130 -11.96 6.62 18.16
CA PRO A 130 -12.63 7.92 18.28
C PRO A 130 -11.78 9.06 17.71
N LEU A 131 -12.41 10.04 17.03
CA LEU A 131 -11.68 11.19 16.47
C LEU A 131 -10.93 12.00 17.54
N SER A 132 -11.42 12.02 18.77
CA SER A 132 -10.74 12.68 19.90
C SER A 132 -9.39 12.06 20.25
N LYS A 133 -9.13 10.82 19.83
CA LYS A 133 -7.86 10.11 20.01
C LYS A 133 -6.99 10.12 18.76
N ALA A 134 -7.45 10.76 17.68
CA ALA A 134 -6.77 10.71 16.40
C ALA A 134 -5.34 11.28 16.46
N ALA A 135 -5.14 12.40 17.17
CA ALA A 135 -3.81 12.99 17.34
C ALA A 135 -2.86 12.10 18.16
N ASP A 136 -3.36 11.46 19.23
CA ASP A 136 -2.56 10.55 20.07
C ASP A 136 -2.06 9.34 19.27
N VAL A 137 -2.92 8.79 18.40
CA VAL A 137 -2.54 7.70 17.50
C VAL A 137 -1.52 8.17 16.46
N MET A 138 -1.67 9.38 15.90
CA MET A 138 -0.71 9.92 14.94
C MET A 138 0.67 10.13 15.57
N ASP A 139 0.74 10.61 16.82
CA ASP A 139 2.00 10.74 17.56
C ASP A 139 2.62 9.37 17.84
N LEU A 140 1.82 8.38 18.23
CA LEU A 140 2.29 7.01 18.44
C LEU A 140 2.87 6.39 17.15
N LEU A 141 2.18 6.54 16.01
CA LEU A 141 2.68 6.08 14.72
C LEU A 141 4.00 6.77 14.32
N ALA A 142 4.11 8.08 14.61
CA ALA A 142 5.31 8.85 14.32
C ALA A 142 6.56 8.36 15.06
N THR A 143 6.41 7.69 16.22
CA THR A 143 7.54 7.09 16.96
C THR A 143 8.29 6.00 16.17
N VAL A 144 7.67 5.43 15.15
CA VAL A 144 8.21 4.39 14.27
C VAL A 144 8.06 4.75 12.78
N ASN A 145 7.98 6.05 12.48
CA ASN A 145 7.89 6.61 11.13
C ASN A 145 6.67 6.17 10.30
N LEU A 146 5.60 5.71 10.95
CA LEU A 146 4.33 5.44 10.29
C LEU A 146 3.47 6.71 10.25
N HIS A 147 2.59 6.80 9.25
CA HIS A 147 1.72 7.96 9.07
C HIS A 147 0.43 7.65 8.30
N GLY A 148 -0.54 8.54 8.36
CA GLY A 148 -1.77 8.49 7.57
C GLY A 148 -1.79 9.41 6.32
N ILE A 149 -0.67 10.08 6.01
CA ILE A 149 -0.57 11.06 4.91
C ILE A 149 -1.02 10.45 3.57
N GLN A 150 -1.92 11.14 2.87
CA GLN A 150 -2.45 10.82 1.54
C GLN A 150 -3.06 9.42 1.40
N THR A 151 -3.48 8.77 2.50
CA THR A 151 -4.13 7.45 2.42
C THR A 151 -5.62 7.52 2.04
N SER A 152 -6.19 8.73 2.02
CA SER A 152 -7.59 9.06 1.72
C SER A 152 -7.71 10.36 0.89
N GLY A 153 -8.94 10.83 0.63
CA GLY A 153 -9.16 12.03 -0.20
C GLY A 153 -8.95 11.84 -1.71
N ASN A 154 -8.89 12.96 -2.43
CA ASN A 154 -8.71 13.06 -3.88
C ASN A 154 -7.26 13.43 -4.22
N CYS A 155 -6.35 12.55 -3.87
CA CYS A 155 -4.92 12.69 -4.13
C CYS A 155 -4.32 11.36 -4.61
N ILE A 156 -3.02 11.38 -4.90
CA ILE A 156 -2.21 10.19 -5.10
C ILE A 156 -2.21 9.38 -3.80
N ARG A 157 -2.50 8.08 -3.89
CA ARG A 157 -2.48 7.14 -2.77
C ARG A 157 -1.11 6.49 -2.64
N ASN A 158 -0.94 5.67 -1.59
CA ASN A 158 0.22 4.81 -1.40
C ASN A 158 0.76 4.23 -2.71
N ILE A 159 2.07 4.36 -2.91
CA ILE A 159 2.78 3.78 -4.05
C ILE A 159 3.09 2.33 -3.70
N ASN A 160 2.48 1.41 -4.44
CA ASN A 160 2.52 -0.01 -4.11
C ASN A 160 3.55 -0.74 -4.96
N SER A 161 4.05 -1.86 -4.43
CA SER A 161 4.86 -2.81 -5.18
C SER A 161 4.52 -4.25 -4.83
N ASP A 162 5.17 -5.17 -5.53
CA ASP A 162 5.21 -6.60 -5.22
C ASP A 162 5.83 -6.81 -3.82
N ALA A 163 5.24 -7.74 -3.05
CA ALA A 163 5.75 -8.11 -1.74
C ALA A 163 7.09 -8.87 -1.81
N LEU A 164 7.53 -9.37 -2.97
CA LEU A 164 8.83 -10.01 -3.15
C LEU A 164 9.91 -9.06 -3.74
N ALA A 165 9.62 -7.76 -3.87
CA ALA A 165 10.58 -6.78 -4.39
C ALA A 165 11.95 -6.80 -3.66
N GLY A 166 13.05 -6.95 -4.39
CA GLY A 166 14.40 -7.11 -3.87
C GLY A 166 14.78 -8.54 -3.48
N ILE A 167 13.84 -9.49 -3.44
CA ILE A 167 14.08 -10.88 -3.05
C ILE A 167 13.56 -11.92 -4.04
N ALA A 168 12.78 -11.52 -5.04
CA ALA A 168 12.21 -12.42 -6.05
C ALA A 168 13.30 -12.98 -7.00
N GLU A 169 13.22 -14.26 -7.34
CA GLU A 169 14.15 -14.91 -8.30
C GLU A 169 13.97 -14.41 -9.73
N ASP A 170 12.75 -13.98 -10.07
CA ASP A 170 12.39 -13.47 -11.39
C ASP A 170 12.43 -11.95 -11.49
N GLU A 171 13.06 -11.28 -10.53
CA GLU A 171 13.21 -9.82 -10.53
C GLU A 171 14.04 -9.32 -11.72
N ILE A 172 13.50 -8.35 -12.45
CA ILE A 172 14.16 -7.63 -13.54
C ILE A 172 15.03 -6.50 -12.96
N ALA A 173 14.46 -5.76 -12.01
CA ALA A 173 15.12 -4.74 -11.19
C ALA A 173 14.26 -4.45 -9.95
N ASP A 174 14.90 -4.02 -8.86
CA ASP A 174 14.21 -3.65 -7.61
C ASP A 174 13.32 -2.40 -7.83
N PRO A 175 12.00 -2.50 -7.65
CA PRO A 175 11.09 -1.39 -7.83
C PRO A 175 11.05 -0.41 -6.65
N ARG A 176 11.57 -0.78 -5.46
CA ARG A 176 11.41 0.00 -4.22
C ARG A 176 12.04 1.40 -4.30
N PRO A 177 13.24 1.61 -4.89
CA PRO A 177 13.79 2.96 -5.06
C PRO A 177 12.88 3.88 -5.89
N PHE A 178 12.27 3.36 -6.96
CA PHE A 178 11.32 4.12 -7.76
C PHE A 178 10.03 4.43 -6.98
N CYS A 179 9.52 3.47 -6.21
CA CYS A 179 8.36 3.69 -5.34
C CYS A 179 8.62 4.83 -4.35
N GLU A 180 9.81 4.87 -3.76
CA GLU A 180 10.21 5.87 -2.78
C GLU A 180 10.43 7.25 -3.39
N ILE A 181 11.07 7.34 -4.56
CA ILE A 181 11.19 8.59 -5.33
C ILE A 181 9.80 9.15 -5.63
N LEU A 182 8.88 8.31 -6.13
CA LEU A 182 7.50 8.74 -6.41
C LEU A 182 6.74 9.13 -5.15
N ARG A 183 6.98 8.46 -4.02
CA ARG A 183 6.40 8.85 -2.72
C ARG A 183 6.88 10.24 -2.32
N GLN A 184 8.19 10.50 -2.36
CA GLN A 184 8.78 11.81 -2.02
C GLN A 184 8.24 12.91 -2.94
N TRP A 185 8.25 12.67 -4.25
CA TRP A 185 7.74 13.61 -5.26
C TRP A 185 6.26 13.94 -5.10
N SER A 186 5.42 12.95 -4.76
CA SER A 186 3.96 13.14 -4.69
C SER A 186 3.45 13.64 -3.33
N THR A 187 4.26 13.51 -2.27
CA THR A 187 3.85 13.84 -0.91
C THR A 187 3.61 15.33 -0.74
N LEU A 188 2.38 15.70 -0.38
CA LEU A 188 1.95 17.09 -0.16
C LEU A 188 2.16 18.03 -1.36
N HIS A 189 2.30 17.48 -2.57
CA HIS A 189 2.42 18.29 -3.78
C HIS A 189 1.10 19.05 -4.05
N PRO A 190 1.12 20.40 -4.18
CA PRO A 190 -0.10 21.20 -4.31
C PRO A 190 -1.00 20.78 -5.46
N GLU A 191 -0.41 20.44 -6.60
CA GLU A 191 -1.15 20.01 -7.79
C GLU A 191 -1.79 18.62 -7.60
N PHE A 192 -1.16 17.74 -6.83
CA PHE A 192 -1.61 16.35 -6.66
C PHE A 192 -2.52 16.17 -5.44
N ALA A 193 -2.68 17.21 -4.63
CA ALA A 193 -3.56 17.22 -3.46
C ALA A 193 -5.04 17.48 -3.80
N PHE A 194 -5.36 17.89 -5.03
CA PHE A 194 -6.73 18.22 -5.49
C PHE A 194 -7.08 17.62 -6.87
N LEU A 195 -6.81 16.33 -7.04
CA LEU A 195 -7.16 15.60 -8.25
C LEU A 195 -8.69 15.47 -8.40
N PRO A 196 -9.21 15.20 -9.61
CA PRO A 196 -10.64 14.95 -9.79
C PRO A 196 -11.18 13.83 -8.89
N ARG A 197 -10.36 12.79 -8.65
CA ARG A 197 -10.65 11.69 -7.72
C ARG A 197 -9.35 10.98 -7.30
N LYS A 198 -9.46 10.01 -6.37
CA LYS A 198 -8.34 9.15 -5.93
C LYS A 198 -7.53 8.59 -7.10
N PHE A 199 -6.20 8.64 -6.98
CA PHE A 199 -5.25 8.21 -7.98
C PHE A 199 -4.28 7.18 -7.38
N LYS A 200 -4.06 6.07 -8.09
CA LYS A 200 -3.37 4.88 -7.57
C LYS A 200 -2.25 4.47 -8.51
N ILE A 201 -1.04 4.36 -7.98
CA ILE A 201 0.13 3.86 -8.71
C ILE A 201 0.57 2.51 -8.12
N SER A 202 1.00 1.58 -8.97
CA SER A 202 1.65 0.31 -8.61
C SER A 202 2.85 0.07 -9.52
N ILE A 203 3.92 -0.51 -8.96
CA ILE A 203 5.14 -0.86 -9.70
C ILE A 203 5.45 -2.34 -9.50
N ASN A 204 5.69 -3.07 -10.60
CA ASN A 204 6.15 -4.45 -10.58
C ASN A 204 7.59 -4.52 -11.11
N GLY A 205 8.48 -5.13 -10.32
CA GLY A 205 9.87 -5.38 -10.70
C GLY A 205 10.14 -6.76 -11.27
N ALA A 206 9.21 -7.71 -11.09
CA ALA A 206 9.37 -9.11 -11.49
C ALA A 206 8.81 -9.41 -12.89
N ARG A 207 9.11 -10.59 -13.43
CA ARG A 207 8.48 -11.08 -14.68
C ARG A 207 7.01 -11.41 -14.45
N GLU A 208 6.68 -12.02 -13.32
CA GLU A 208 5.30 -12.24 -12.89
C GLU A 208 4.69 -10.95 -12.31
N ASP A 209 3.46 -10.61 -12.70
CA ASP A 209 2.73 -9.47 -12.11
C ASP A 209 2.11 -9.85 -10.75
N ARG A 210 2.87 -9.61 -9.68
CA ARG A 210 2.42 -9.79 -8.29
C ARG A 210 1.95 -8.48 -7.63
N ALA A 211 1.93 -7.39 -8.40
CA ALA A 211 1.51 -6.06 -7.94
C ALA A 211 0.11 -5.67 -8.46
N ALA A 212 -0.51 -6.55 -9.26
CA ALA A 212 -1.84 -6.43 -9.84
C ALA A 212 -2.00 -5.16 -10.69
N LEU A 213 -1.01 -4.86 -11.54
CA LEU A 213 -0.84 -3.59 -12.24
C LEU A 213 -2.08 -3.13 -13.01
N GLY A 214 -2.78 -4.08 -13.66
CA GLY A 214 -3.93 -3.80 -14.51
C GLY A 214 -5.11 -3.10 -13.80
N TRP A 215 -5.14 -3.13 -12.46
CA TRP A 215 -6.21 -2.57 -11.64
C TRP A 215 -5.92 -1.20 -11.04
N TYR A 216 -4.77 -0.62 -11.36
CA TYR A 216 -4.36 0.68 -10.83
C TYR A 216 -4.66 1.79 -11.83
N ASP A 217 -4.73 3.03 -11.32
CA ASP A 217 -4.91 4.19 -12.20
C ASP A 217 -3.68 4.33 -13.11
N VAL A 218 -2.49 4.02 -12.58
CA VAL A 218 -1.27 3.75 -13.35
C VAL A 218 -0.61 2.46 -12.86
N GLY A 219 -0.28 1.57 -13.79
CA GLY A 219 0.52 0.37 -13.55
C GLY A 219 1.85 0.46 -14.30
N LEU A 220 2.95 0.20 -13.61
CA LEU A 220 4.33 0.34 -14.10
C LEU A 220 5.03 -1.02 -14.03
N GLN A 221 5.36 -1.59 -15.18
CA GLN A 221 6.14 -2.82 -15.27
C GLN A 221 7.57 -2.46 -15.63
N LEU A 222 8.54 -2.79 -14.77
CA LEU A 222 9.95 -2.69 -15.12
C LEU A 222 10.28 -3.67 -16.25
N VAL A 223 11.01 -3.20 -17.26
CA VAL A 223 11.44 -3.98 -18.42
C VAL A 223 12.86 -3.56 -18.82
N LYS A 224 13.57 -4.42 -19.54
CA LYS A 224 14.76 -4.05 -20.29
C LYS A 224 14.44 -4.10 -21.79
N ASN A 225 14.89 -3.12 -22.55
CA ASN A 225 14.78 -3.17 -24.02
C ASN A 225 15.84 -4.11 -24.63
N ASP A 226 15.85 -4.23 -25.95
CA ASP A 226 16.80 -5.08 -26.69
C ASP A 226 18.27 -4.66 -26.49
N ALA A 227 18.52 -3.39 -26.15
CA ALA A 227 19.85 -2.88 -25.80
C ALA A 227 20.23 -3.12 -24.32
N GLY A 228 19.34 -3.72 -23.53
CA GLY A 228 19.55 -3.99 -22.11
C GLY A 228 19.27 -2.78 -21.19
N GLU A 229 18.76 -1.67 -21.73
CA GLU A 229 18.47 -0.45 -20.98
C GLU A 229 17.18 -0.60 -20.17
N LEU A 230 17.22 -0.12 -18.92
CA LEU A 230 16.08 -0.19 -18.02
C LEU A 230 15.00 0.83 -18.40
N GLY A 231 13.74 0.41 -18.32
CA GLY A 231 12.60 1.30 -18.50
C GLY A 231 11.32 0.71 -17.95
N PHE A 232 10.21 1.35 -18.29
CA PHE A 232 8.88 0.98 -17.86
C PHE A 232 7.96 0.75 -19.06
N LYS A 233 7.22 -0.35 -19.03
CA LYS A 233 5.95 -0.46 -19.75
C LYS A 233 4.87 0.18 -18.90
N VAL A 234 4.19 1.20 -19.45
CA VAL A 234 3.26 2.06 -18.72
C VAL A 234 1.82 1.77 -19.14
N ARG A 235 0.97 1.49 -18.14
CA ARG A 235 -0.46 1.28 -18.29
C ARG A 235 -1.24 2.33 -17.53
N VAL A 236 -2.32 2.86 -18.09
CA VAL A 236 -3.12 3.92 -17.45
C VAL A 236 -4.61 3.64 -17.60
N GLY A 237 -5.41 3.95 -16.57
CA GLY A 237 -6.87 3.86 -16.63
C GLY A 237 -7.48 2.57 -16.11
N GLY A 238 -6.87 1.91 -15.12
CA GLY A 238 -7.42 0.71 -14.48
C GLY A 238 -8.32 1.00 -13.27
N GLY A 239 -9.02 -0.02 -12.79
CA GLY A 239 -9.68 0.02 -11.49
C GLY A 239 -10.89 -0.89 -11.30
N MET A 240 -10.92 -1.62 -10.19
CA MET A 240 -11.98 -2.58 -9.79
C MET A 240 -13.26 -1.97 -9.20
N GLY A 241 -13.47 -0.65 -9.31
CA GLY A 241 -14.72 -0.03 -8.84
C GLY A 241 -15.96 -0.54 -9.61
N ARG A 242 -17.14 0.04 -9.37
CA ARG A 242 -18.44 -0.37 -9.95
C ARG A 242 -18.40 -0.81 -11.42
N THR A 243 -17.63 -0.11 -12.27
CA THR A 243 -17.31 -0.54 -13.64
C THR A 243 -15.87 -1.04 -13.69
N PRO A 244 -15.59 -2.34 -13.51
CA PRO A 244 -14.21 -2.83 -13.53
C PRO A 244 -13.58 -2.57 -14.91
N THR A 245 -12.31 -2.16 -14.92
CA THR A 245 -11.57 -1.85 -16.15
C THR A 245 -10.11 -2.23 -15.94
N ILE A 246 -9.57 -2.95 -16.91
CA ILE A 246 -8.14 -3.26 -17.00
C ILE A 246 -7.48 -2.12 -17.77
N SER A 247 -6.41 -1.55 -17.22
CA SER A 247 -5.69 -0.44 -17.86
C SER A 247 -5.07 -0.86 -19.21
N PRO A 248 -5.33 -0.13 -20.31
CA PRO A 248 -4.56 -0.28 -21.56
C PRO A 248 -3.09 0.10 -21.35
N VAL A 249 -2.23 -0.39 -22.25
CA VAL A 249 -0.85 0.06 -22.36
C VAL A 249 -0.85 1.38 -23.12
N LEU A 250 -0.23 2.41 -22.54
CA LEU A 250 -0.03 3.70 -23.21
C LEU A 250 1.35 3.79 -23.86
N ARG A 251 2.35 3.17 -23.23
CA ARG A 251 3.73 3.20 -23.69
C ARG A 251 4.40 1.87 -23.40
N GLU A 252 4.94 1.23 -24.44
CA GLU A 252 5.63 -0.06 -24.33
C GLU A 252 7.00 0.07 -23.65
N PHE A 253 7.69 1.19 -23.87
CA PHE A 253 8.96 1.50 -23.22
C PHE A 253 9.09 3.00 -22.91
N LEU A 254 9.27 3.30 -21.63
CA LEU A 254 9.62 4.62 -21.10
C LEU A 254 10.98 4.51 -20.41
N PRO A 255 12.01 5.27 -20.82
CA PRO A 255 13.30 5.29 -20.10
C PRO A 255 13.10 5.57 -18.62
N TRP A 256 13.79 4.82 -17.75
CA TRP A 256 13.56 4.86 -16.31
C TRP A 256 13.67 6.26 -15.71
N ASN A 257 14.58 7.09 -16.24
CA ASN A 257 14.85 8.44 -15.78
C ASN A 257 13.73 9.44 -16.13
N GLN A 258 12.85 9.10 -17.06
CA GLN A 258 11.72 9.94 -17.47
C GLN A 258 10.41 9.59 -16.74
N LEU A 259 10.46 8.67 -15.76
CA LEU A 259 9.28 8.19 -15.06
C LEU A 259 8.42 9.32 -14.47
N MET A 260 9.03 10.23 -13.71
CA MET A 260 8.30 11.33 -13.06
C MET A 260 7.71 12.31 -14.07
N ASN A 261 8.48 12.73 -15.09
CA ASN A 261 7.99 13.60 -16.16
C ASN A 261 6.77 13.00 -16.89
N TYR A 262 6.80 11.69 -17.18
CA TYR A 262 5.67 11.04 -17.85
C TYR A 262 4.44 10.91 -16.95
N LEU A 263 4.63 10.60 -15.66
CA LEU A 263 3.53 10.57 -14.69
C LEU A 263 2.91 11.94 -14.49
N GLU A 264 3.73 12.99 -14.48
CA GLU A 264 3.24 14.36 -14.45
C GLU A 264 2.37 14.67 -15.66
N ALA A 265 2.78 14.31 -16.88
CA ALA A 265 1.96 14.47 -18.08
C ALA A 265 0.60 13.75 -17.96
N VAL A 266 0.61 12.48 -17.53
CA VAL A 266 -0.62 11.70 -17.27
C VAL A 266 -1.55 12.42 -16.29
N ILE A 267 -0.98 12.96 -15.20
CA ILE A 267 -1.72 13.64 -14.15
C ILE A 267 -2.22 15.00 -14.61
N ARG A 268 -1.42 15.82 -15.31
CA ARG A 268 -1.83 17.13 -15.85
C ARG A 268 -3.00 16.99 -16.82
N VAL A 269 -2.95 16.03 -17.73
CA VAL A 269 -4.07 15.73 -18.65
C VAL A 269 -5.31 15.27 -17.86
N TYR A 270 -5.15 14.39 -16.87
CA TYR A 270 -6.26 13.98 -16.00
C TYR A 270 -6.81 15.16 -15.19
N ASN A 271 -5.97 16.07 -14.71
CA ASN A 271 -6.37 17.21 -13.91
C ASN A 271 -7.19 18.20 -14.75
N ARG A 272 -6.77 18.42 -16.00
CA ARG A 272 -7.40 19.31 -16.99
C ARG A 272 -8.76 18.80 -17.46
N TYR A 273 -8.87 17.52 -17.82
CA TYR A 273 -10.07 16.97 -18.46
C TYR A 273 -10.91 16.05 -17.57
N GLY A 274 -10.40 15.66 -16.40
CA GLY A 274 -11.11 14.79 -15.46
C GLY A 274 -12.35 15.45 -14.87
N ARG A 275 -13.46 14.71 -14.90
CA ARG A 275 -14.76 15.16 -14.36
C ARG A 275 -14.71 15.41 -12.86
N ARG A 276 -15.34 16.51 -12.43
CA ARG A 276 -15.56 16.86 -11.01
C ARG A 276 -17.02 17.03 -10.64
N ASP A 277 -17.91 17.06 -11.63
CA ASP A 277 -19.35 17.22 -11.50
C ASP A 277 -20.05 15.94 -11.01
N ASN A 278 -19.47 14.77 -11.29
CA ASN A 278 -20.03 13.48 -10.88
C ASN A 278 -18.95 12.55 -10.33
N SER A 279 -18.96 12.35 -9.00
CA SER A 279 -17.97 11.52 -8.29
C SER A 279 -17.91 10.06 -8.75
N TRP A 280 -19.00 9.54 -9.33
CA TRP A 280 -19.06 8.17 -9.87
C TRP A 280 -18.38 8.04 -11.24
N LYS A 281 -18.24 9.17 -11.96
CA LYS A 281 -17.61 9.26 -13.28
C LYS A 281 -16.27 10.01 -13.26
N ALA A 282 -15.78 10.38 -12.07
CA ALA A 282 -14.59 11.23 -11.88
C ALA A 282 -13.24 10.49 -11.92
N ARG A 283 -13.21 9.15 -12.01
CA ARG A 283 -11.94 8.38 -12.05
C ARG A 283 -11.30 8.43 -13.44
N ILE A 284 -9.97 8.48 -13.50
CA ILE A 284 -9.20 8.51 -14.76
C ILE A 284 -9.57 7.39 -15.74
N LYS A 285 -9.90 6.18 -15.27
CA LYS A 285 -10.39 5.10 -16.15
C LYS A 285 -11.59 5.49 -17.02
N ILE A 286 -12.44 6.40 -16.55
CA ILE A 286 -13.60 6.89 -17.30
C ILE A 286 -13.13 7.83 -18.41
N LEU A 287 -12.17 8.71 -18.11
CA LEU A 287 -11.56 9.61 -19.09
C LEU A 287 -10.81 8.81 -20.17
N VAL A 288 -9.90 7.92 -19.78
CA VAL A 288 -9.12 7.08 -20.71
C VAL A 288 -10.03 6.26 -21.61
N LYS A 289 -11.10 5.67 -21.05
CA LYS A 289 -12.07 4.89 -21.85
C LYS A 289 -12.88 5.76 -22.81
N ALA A 290 -13.24 6.98 -22.41
CA ALA A 290 -14.06 7.87 -23.24
C ALA A 290 -13.26 8.47 -24.40
N GLU A 291 -12.03 8.89 -24.14
CA GLU A 291 -11.17 9.57 -25.11
C GLU A 291 -10.38 8.59 -25.99
N GLY A 292 -10.02 7.40 -25.47
CA GLY A 292 -9.23 6.42 -26.20
C GLY A 292 -7.88 6.99 -26.64
N GLN A 293 -7.58 6.88 -27.94
CA GLN A 293 -6.33 7.36 -28.53
C GLN A 293 -6.08 8.86 -28.27
N ALA A 294 -7.13 9.68 -28.25
CA ALA A 294 -6.99 11.11 -28.02
C ALA A 294 -6.36 11.44 -26.66
N TYR A 295 -6.61 10.63 -25.63
CA TYR A 295 -5.95 10.78 -24.33
C TYR A 295 -4.45 10.45 -24.41
N ILE A 296 -4.09 9.42 -25.18
CA ILE A 296 -2.68 9.01 -25.37
C ILE A 296 -1.92 10.14 -26.08
N ASP A 297 -2.49 10.66 -27.16
CA ASP A 297 -1.89 11.75 -27.94
C ASP A 297 -1.68 13.02 -27.08
N GLN A 298 -2.65 13.34 -26.21
CA GLN A 298 -2.54 14.46 -25.26
C GLN A 298 -1.45 14.23 -24.20
N VAL A 299 -1.32 13.01 -23.69
CA VAL A 299 -0.27 12.67 -22.71
C VAL A 299 1.10 12.74 -23.37
N ASP A 300 1.25 12.22 -24.59
CA ASP A 300 2.53 12.25 -25.31
C ASP A 300 2.93 13.69 -25.69
N GLU A 301 1.97 14.53 -26.09
CA GLU A 301 2.24 15.95 -26.34
C GLU A 301 2.61 16.70 -25.04
N GLU A 302 1.88 16.51 -23.94
CA GLU A 302 2.22 17.13 -22.66
C GLU A 302 3.59 16.64 -22.15
N PHE A 303 3.91 15.36 -22.30
CA PHE A 303 5.23 14.80 -21.98
C PHE A 303 6.34 15.44 -22.83
N ARG A 304 6.10 15.61 -24.13
CA ARG A 304 7.02 16.28 -25.05
C ARG A 304 7.26 17.73 -24.62
N GLN A 305 6.22 18.47 -24.25
CA GLN A 305 6.33 19.83 -23.74
C GLN A 305 7.17 19.89 -22.45
N ILE A 306 6.91 19.00 -21.49
CA ILE A 306 7.68 18.92 -20.24
C ILE A 306 9.16 18.67 -20.52
N VAL A 307 9.49 17.73 -21.42
CA VAL A 307 10.88 17.34 -21.66
C VAL A 307 11.62 18.35 -22.56
N GLU A 308 11.03 18.74 -23.68
CA GLU A 308 11.70 19.54 -24.71
C GLU A 308 11.64 21.04 -24.45
N VAL A 309 10.59 21.53 -23.79
CA VAL A 309 10.35 22.97 -23.58
C VAL A 309 10.62 23.37 -22.13
N GLU A 310 10.09 22.63 -21.15
CA GLU A 310 10.34 22.90 -19.73
C GLU A 310 11.70 22.34 -19.26
N GLY A 311 12.41 21.58 -20.10
CA GLY A 311 13.74 21.03 -19.82
C GLY A 311 13.75 19.75 -18.99
N GLY A 312 12.60 19.09 -18.84
CA GLY A 312 12.45 17.83 -18.11
C GLY A 312 12.82 17.95 -16.62
N PRO A 313 12.18 18.86 -15.86
CA PRO A 313 12.58 19.23 -14.50
C PRO A 313 12.60 18.05 -13.52
N HIS A 314 11.83 17.01 -13.79
CA HIS A 314 11.74 15.80 -12.98
C HIS A 314 12.48 14.61 -13.59
N THR A 315 13.48 14.84 -14.45
CA THR A 315 14.37 13.78 -14.92
C THR A 315 15.15 13.22 -13.73
N ILE A 316 14.98 11.93 -13.44
CA ILE A 316 15.66 11.26 -12.33
C ILE A 316 17.13 11.06 -12.72
N THR A 317 18.03 11.67 -11.95
CA THR A 317 19.48 11.50 -12.16
C THR A 317 19.94 10.16 -11.60
N GLN A 318 21.06 9.64 -12.11
CA GLN A 318 21.67 8.44 -11.51
C GLN A 318 22.02 8.66 -10.04
N ALA A 319 22.56 9.84 -9.69
CA ALA A 319 22.90 10.18 -8.32
C ALA A 319 21.68 10.16 -7.38
N GLU A 320 20.52 10.61 -7.86
CA GLU A 320 19.28 10.57 -7.08
C GLU A 320 18.76 9.13 -6.90
N LEU A 321 18.83 8.32 -7.97
CA LEU A 321 18.49 6.90 -7.88
C LEU A 321 19.40 6.18 -6.89
N ASP A 322 20.72 6.40 -6.97
CA ASP A 322 21.71 5.80 -6.08
C ASP A 322 21.50 6.24 -4.62
N ARG A 323 21.20 7.53 -4.40
CA ARG A 323 20.90 8.09 -3.07
C ARG A 323 19.73 7.37 -2.41
N VAL A 324 18.63 7.19 -3.14
CA VAL A 324 17.42 6.53 -2.62
C VAL A 324 17.63 5.02 -2.50
N ALA A 325 18.32 4.40 -3.46
CA ALA A 325 18.66 2.98 -3.40
C ALA A 325 19.50 2.63 -2.16
N ALA A 326 20.42 3.51 -1.75
CA ALA A 326 21.23 3.33 -0.54
C ALA A 326 20.40 3.27 0.76
N SER A 327 19.17 3.77 0.77
CA SER A 327 18.25 3.62 1.90
C SER A 327 17.70 2.19 2.01
N PHE A 328 17.67 1.41 0.93
CA PHE A 328 17.18 0.02 0.98
C PHE A 328 18.32 -0.94 1.29
N GLN A 329 18.57 -1.15 2.58
CA GLN A 329 19.65 -2.02 3.03
C GLN A 329 19.19 -3.47 3.20
N GLU A 330 20.07 -4.38 2.79
CA GLU A 330 19.94 -5.80 3.07
C GLU A 330 20.52 -6.12 4.44
N PRO A 331 19.85 -6.96 5.24
CA PRO A 331 20.39 -7.37 6.53
C PRO A 331 21.69 -8.17 6.32
N GLN A 332 22.64 -7.99 7.24
CA GLN A 332 23.81 -8.87 7.30
C GLN A 332 23.38 -10.23 7.83
N LEU A 333 23.48 -11.25 6.98
CA LEU A 333 23.08 -12.62 7.30
C LEU A 333 24.32 -13.52 7.30
N ASP A 334 24.49 -14.31 8.36
CA ASP A 334 25.53 -15.35 8.43
C ASP A 334 25.06 -16.60 7.65
N LEU A 335 25.20 -16.52 6.34
CA LEU A 335 24.82 -17.57 5.40
C LEU A 335 26.02 -18.49 5.17
N ARG A 336 25.97 -19.69 5.76
CA ARG A 336 27.03 -20.71 5.60
C ARG A 336 26.92 -21.37 4.21
N PRO A 337 28.05 -21.66 3.53
CA PRO A 337 28.01 -22.45 2.31
C PRO A 337 27.28 -23.77 2.56
N SER A 338 26.21 -24.01 1.80
CA SER A 338 25.32 -25.16 1.97
C SER A 338 24.70 -25.55 0.64
N ASP A 339 24.36 -26.83 0.49
CA ASP A 339 23.51 -27.34 -0.59
C ASP A 339 22.04 -27.00 -0.28
N ALA A 340 21.74 -25.77 0.14
CA ALA A 340 20.47 -25.40 0.75
C ALA A 340 19.23 -25.69 -0.11
N GLU A 341 19.39 -25.65 -1.42
CA GLU A 341 18.32 -26.01 -2.36
C GLU A 341 18.02 -27.52 -2.29
N ALA A 342 19.06 -28.37 -2.28
CA ALA A 342 18.92 -29.81 -2.11
C ALA A 342 18.42 -30.18 -0.71
N GLU A 343 18.88 -29.49 0.34
CA GLU A 343 18.40 -29.66 1.71
C GLU A 343 16.93 -29.26 1.85
N THR A 344 16.52 -28.14 1.25
CA THR A 344 15.10 -27.73 1.26
C THR A 344 14.24 -28.71 0.49
N LEU A 345 14.70 -29.18 -0.67
CA LEU A 345 13.99 -30.20 -1.46
C LEU A 345 13.89 -31.52 -0.70
N ALA A 346 14.93 -31.93 0.04
CA ALA A 346 14.90 -33.09 0.91
C ALA A 346 13.89 -32.91 2.04
N LEU A 347 13.93 -31.77 2.74
CA LEU A 347 12.96 -31.42 3.78
C LEU A 347 11.53 -31.42 3.25
N LEU A 348 11.27 -30.85 2.07
CA LEU A 348 9.95 -30.84 1.44
C LEU A 348 9.43 -32.24 1.13
N ARG A 349 10.30 -33.13 0.64
CA ARG A 349 9.94 -34.53 0.37
C ARG A 349 9.64 -35.28 1.66
N THR A 350 10.56 -35.23 2.63
CA THR A 350 10.37 -35.88 3.93
C THR A 350 9.15 -35.36 4.67
N ALA A 351 8.94 -34.03 4.71
CA ALA A 351 7.75 -33.42 5.29
C ALA A 351 6.46 -33.89 4.62
N SER A 352 6.43 -33.99 3.29
CA SER A 352 5.24 -34.45 2.57
C SER A 352 4.94 -35.94 2.81
N ASP A 353 5.95 -36.76 3.06
CA ASP A 353 5.81 -38.20 3.29
C ASP A 353 5.45 -38.53 4.75
N GLU A 354 5.94 -37.75 5.72
CA GLU A 354 5.75 -37.98 7.16
C GLU A 354 4.58 -37.16 7.75
N ASP A 355 4.33 -35.95 7.26
CA ASP A 355 3.26 -35.05 7.72
C ASP A 355 2.57 -34.32 6.56
N SER A 356 1.45 -34.88 6.11
CA SER A 356 0.67 -34.30 5.00
C SER A 356 0.14 -32.88 5.27
N GLU A 357 -0.06 -32.48 6.54
CA GLU A 357 -0.51 -31.13 6.88
C GLU A 357 0.62 -30.12 6.70
N PHE A 358 1.80 -30.45 7.24
CA PHE A 358 3.00 -29.63 7.09
C PHE A 358 3.44 -29.53 5.62
N GLY A 359 3.40 -30.64 4.87
CA GLY A 359 3.67 -30.63 3.43
C GLY A 359 2.74 -29.69 2.64
N ARG A 360 1.44 -29.67 2.97
CA ARG A 360 0.48 -28.71 2.38
C ARG A 360 0.77 -27.27 2.79
N TRP A 361 1.18 -27.03 4.04
CA TRP A 361 1.55 -25.70 4.51
C TRP A 361 2.77 -25.17 3.77
N MET A 362 3.82 -25.99 3.65
CA MET A 362 5.05 -25.65 2.91
C MET A 362 4.73 -25.25 1.47
N HIS A 363 3.97 -26.07 0.74
CA HIS A 363 3.61 -25.79 -0.65
C HIS A 363 2.82 -24.48 -0.81
N ARG A 364 2.00 -24.09 0.17
CA ARG A 364 1.08 -22.94 0.05
C ARG A 364 1.67 -21.63 0.56
N ASN A 365 2.56 -21.70 1.55
CA ASN A 365 3.01 -20.54 2.30
C ASN A 365 4.52 -20.30 2.20
N VAL A 366 5.30 -21.20 1.61
CA VAL A 366 6.74 -21.01 1.45
C VAL A 366 7.07 -20.74 -0.01
N LEU A 367 7.70 -19.60 -0.25
CA LEU A 367 8.08 -19.09 -1.56
C LEU A 367 9.61 -19.06 -1.68
N PRO A 368 10.14 -19.22 -2.90
CA PRO A 368 11.57 -19.12 -3.12
C PRO A 368 12.09 -17.69 -2.88
N HIS A 369 13.39 -17.60 -2.63
CA HIS A 369 14.13 -16.34 -2.47
C HIS A 369 15.31 -16.38 -3.43
N ARG A 370 15.70 -15.24 -3.99
CA ARG A 370 16.90 -15.11 -4.85
C ARG A 370 18.21 -15.61 -4.23
N GLN A 371 18.22 -15.80 -2.92
CA GLN A 371 19.31 -16.38 -2.16
C GLN A 371 18.86 -17.80 -1.85
N PRO A 372 19.48 -18.85 -2.43
CA PRO A 372 18.99 -20.22 -2.32
C PRO A 372 18.89 -20.76 -0.87
N GLN A 373 19.58 -20.11 0.07
CA GLN A 373 19.58 -20.44 1.50
C GLN A 373 18.40 -19.84 2.29
N LEU A 374 17.64 -18.94 1.68
CA LEU A 374 16.54 -18.23 2.32
C LEU A 374 15.20 -18.61 1.67
N ARG A 375 14.11 -18.39 2.41
CA ARG A 375 12.75 -18.53 1.89
C ARG A 375 11.90 -17.37 2.38
N ALA A 376 10.91 -16.99 1.59
CA ALA A 376 9.85 -16.10 2.05
C ALA A 376 8.68 -16.95 2.58
N VAL A 377 8.19 -16.62 3.77
CA VAL A 377 7.09 -17.34 4.42
C VAL A 377 5.89 -16.41 4.54
N VAL A 378 4.76 -16.82 3.97
CA VAL A 378 3.49 -16.09 4.01
C VAL A 378 2.73 -16.43 5.29
N LEU A 379 2.36 -15.42 6.06
CA LEU A 379 1.48 -15.55 7.22
C LEU A 379 0.04 -15.23 6.79
N SER A 380 -0.77 -16.26 6.59
CA SER A 380 -2.14 -16.07 6.10
C SER A 380 -3.15 -15.75 7.21
N PHE A 381 -3.94 -14.70 7.00
CA PHE A 381 -5.09 -14.33 7.85
C PHE A 381 -6.43 -14.87 7.33
N LYS A 382 -6.43 -15.68 6.26
CA LYS A 382 -7.63 -16.19 5.62
C LYS A 382 -8.22 -17.35 6.44
N ARG A 383 -9.32 -17.10 7.15
CA ARG A 383 -10.05 -18.11 7.96
C ARG A 383 -11.56 -17.89 7.95
N LEU A 384 -12.33 -18.97 8.06
CA LEU A 384 -13.79 -18.92 8.03
C LEU A 384 -14.34 -18.01 9.15
N GLY A 385 -15.28 -17.14 8.81
CA GLY A 385 -15.91 -16.20 9.77
C GLY A 385 -15.09 -14.96 10.11
N TYR A 386 -13.99 -14.69 9.40
CA TYR A 386 -13.20 -13.46 9.51
C TYR A 386 -13.02 -12.83 8.13
N ALA A 387 -12.90 -11.50 8.09
CA ALA A 387 -12.55 -10.84 6.84
C ALA A 387 -11.08 -11.17 6.51
N PRO A 388 -10.74 -11.38 5.22
CA PRO A 388 -9.34 -11.54 4.81
C PRO A 388 -8.52 -10.32 5.24
N GLY A 389 -7.39 -10.54 5.91
CA GLY A 389 -6.49 -9.48 6.38
C GLY A 389 -6.73 -8.97 7.81
N ASP A 390 -7.78 -9.42 8.51
CA ASP A 390 -7.97 -9.07 9.92
C ASP A 390 -6.95 -9.79 10.81
N ALA A 391 -6.11 -9.01 11.50
CA ALA A 391 -5.13 -9.47 12.46
C ALA A 391 -5.37 -8.82 13.83
N THR A 392 -5.55 -9.63 14.86
CA THR A 392 -5.64 -9.11 16.24
C THR A 392 -4.29 -8.54 16.69
N ALA A 393 -4.29 -7.76 17.78
CA ALA A 393 -3.05 -7.28 18.40
C ALA A 393 -2.06 -8.43 18.67
N ASP A 394 -2.53 -9.53 19.27
CA ASP A 394 -1.66 -10.67 19.61
C ASP A 394 -1.12 -11.40 18.37
N GLN A 395 -1.89 -11.44 17.27
CA GLN A 395 -1.41 -11.99 16.01
C GLN A 395 -0.32 -11.11 15.37
N MET A 396 -0.46 -9.79 15.47
CA MET A 396 0.55 -8.85 15.00
C MET A 396 1.83 -8.92 15.85
N ASP A 397 1.71 -9.04 17.18
CA ASP A 397 2.87 -9.23 18.07
C ASP A 397 3.58 -10.57 17.78
N ALA A 398 2.83 -11.66 17.61
CA ALA A 398 3.41 -12.95 17.23
C ALA A 398 4.12 -12.92 15.86
N ALA A 399 3.54 -12.23 14.88
CA ALA A 399 4.20 -12.02 13.59
C ALA A 399 5.49 -11.19 13.72
N ALA A 400 5.49 -10.15 14.56
CA ALA A 400 6.68 -9.35 14.84
C ALA A 400 7.78 -10.18 15.52
N GLU A 401 7.43 -11.06 16.45
CA GLU A 401 8.37 -12.01 17.07
C GLU A 401 8.97 -13.00 16.06
N LEU A 402 8.16 -13.52 15.14
CA LEU A 402 8.65 -14.38 14.05
C LEU A 402 9.62 -13.62 13.15
N ALA A 403 9.30 -12.37 12.81
CA ALA A 403 10.16 -11.54 11.97
C ALA A 403 11.52 -11.26 12.64
N ASP A 404 11.54 -10.93 13.93
CA ASP A 404 12.80 -10.73 14.67
C ASP A 404 13.67 -11.99 14.67
N ARG A 405 13.04 -13.16 14.83
CA ARG A 405 13.75 -14.43 14.94
C ARG A 405 14.25 -14.96 13.60
N PHE A 406 13.48 -14.78 12.52
CA PHE A 406 13.68 -15.51 11.27
C PHE A 406 13.81 -14.62 10.03
N SER A 407 13.53 -13.32 10.12
CA SER A 407 13.50 -12.41 8.96
C SER A 407 14.22 -11.09 9.21
N ALA A 408 15.15 -11.05 10.18
CA ALA A 408 15.88 -9.85 10.58
C ALA A 408 14.96 -8.63 10.85
N GLY A 409 13.76 -8.90 11.37
CA GLY A 409 12.74 -7.90 11.68
C GLY A 409 11.92 -7.40 10.47
N GLU A 410 12.07 -7.95 9.26
CA GLU A 410 11.34 -7.53 8.06
C GLU A 410 10.01 -8.31 7.87
N LEU A 411 8.93 -7.61 7.52
CA LEU A 411 7.64 -8.16 7.10
C LEU A 411 7.10 -7.40 5.90
N ARG A 412 6.22 -8.02 5.10
CA ARG A 412 5.68 -7.36 3.91
C ARG A 412 4.19 -7.64 3.69
N VAL A 413 3.40 -6.59 3.69
CA VAL A 413 1.95 -6.71 3.43
C VAL A 413 1.71 -7.02 1.95
N THR A 414 0.95 -8.08 1.69
CA THR A 414 0.60 -8.47 0.32
C THR A 414 -0.71 -7.84 -0.14
N HIS A 415 -0.89 -7.68 -1.45
CA HIS A 415 -2.17 -7.24 -2.02
C HIS A 415 -3.30 -8.27 -1.82
N GLU A 416 -2.95 -9.51 -1.45
CA GLU A 416 -3.88 -10.56 -1.04
C GLU A 416 -4.24 -10.52 0.45
N GLN A 417 -3.80 -9.49 1.17
CA GLN A 417 -4.14 -9.25 2.58
C GLN A 417 -3.51 -10.28 3.54
N ASN A 418 -2.27 -10.66 3.26
CA ASN A 418 -1.40 -11.44 4.15
C ASN A 418 -0.19 -10.60 4.58
N LEU A 419 0.63 -11.16 5.47
CA LEU A 419 1.99 -10.69 5.79
C LEU A 419 3.06 -11.63 5.23
#